data_AF-A0A246UBE5-F1
#
_entry.id   AF-A0A246UBE5-F1
#
_cell.length_a   1.000
_cell.length_b   1.000
_cell.length_c   1.000
_cell.angle_alpha   90.00
_cell.angle_beta   90.00
_cell.angle_gamma   90.00
#
_symmetry.space_group_name_H-M   'P 1'
#
loop_
_entity.id
_entity.type
_entity.pdbx_description
1 polymer ?
#
loop_
_entity_poly.entity_id
_entity_poly.type
_entity_poly.pdbx_seq_one_letter_code
_entity_poly.pdbx_strand_id
1 'polypeptide(L)'
;MRSGLVLSLFLMFPAAAFAQSRDLEATCQSVAKGFFMMDKLAIGTVQSFPELKPPGVRMTYSTREGTAPTDMTDTFECEFDKTDKPHHLVRFCVSSTCYSPNEADGDRKRRFEEARILLERSEK
;
A
#
# COMPACT_ATOMS: atom_id res chain seq x y z
N MET A 1 9.71 -11.10 60.34
CA MET A 1 9.79 -12.05 59.19
C MET A 1 8.37 -12.39 58.73
N ARG A 2 8.02 -11.97 57.51
CA ARG A 2 6.80 -12.27 56.69
C ARG A 2 6.77 -11.15 55.63
N SER A 3 7.43 -11.28 54.46
CA SER A 3 7.08 -12.14 53.32
C SER A 3 5.56 -12.11 53.08
N GLY A 4 5.00 -11.53 52.02
CA GLY A 4 5.51 -10.90 50.81
C GLY A 4 4.30 -10.72 49.89
N LEU A 5 4.29 -9.74 48.99
CA LEU A 5 3.58 -9.79 47.71
C LEU A 5 3.92 -8.52 46.93
N VAL A 6 4.96 -8.61 46.10
CA VAL A 6 5.24 -7.58 45.09
C VAL A 6 4.34 -7.92 43.91
N LEU A 7 3.29 -7.12 43.74
CA LEU A 7 2.40 -7.19 42.59
C LEU A 7 3.16 -6.59 41.39
N SER A 8 3.85 -7.43 40.62
CA SER A 8 4.49 -7.01 39.37
C SER A 8 3.43 -6.76 38.31
N LEU A 9 3.05 -5.50 38.16
CA LEU A 9 2.20 -5.00 37.08
C LEU A 9 3.00 -5.06 35.77
N PHE A 10 2.78 -6.11 34.97
CA PHE A 10 3.30 -6.18 33.60
C PHE A 10 2.57 -5.13 32.75
N LEU A 11 3.20 -3.98 32.56
CA LEU A 11 2.83 -3.01 31.52
C LEU A 11 3.14 -3.66 30.17
N MET A 12 2.11 -4.19 29.51
CA MET A 12 2.19 -4.48 28.07
C MET A 12 2.30 -3.15 27.32
N PHE A 13 3.52 -2.74 27.01
CA PHE A 13 3.75 -1.72 26.00
C PHE A 13 3.33 -2.32 24.64
N PRO A 14 2.37 -1.73 23.92
CA PRO A 14 2.10 -2.15 22.55
C PRO A 14 3.38 -1.92 21.76
N ALA A 15 3.97 -3.00 21.25
CA ALA A 15 5.03 -2.90 20.26
C ALA A 15 4.46 -2.09 19.10
N ALA A 16 4.91 -0.84 18.96
CA ALA A 16 4.58 -0.02 17.82
C ALA A 16 4.99 -0.82 16.57
N ALA A 17 4.01 -1.16 15.74
CA ALA A 17 4.24 -1.88 14.51
C ALA A 17 5.11 -1.01 13.60
N PHE A 18 6.41 -1.26 13.58
CA PHE A 18 7.39 -0.63 12.68
C PHE A 18 7.17 -1.00 11.21
N ALA A 19 6.15 -1.80 10.90
CA ALA A 19 5.80 -2.23 9.54
C ALA A 19 5.02 -1.18 8.74
N GLN A 20 4.58 -0.07 9.34
CA GLN A 20 3.68 0.88 8.66
C GLN A 20 4.41 2.15 8.16
N SER A 21 4.74 2.21 6.87
CA SER A 21 5.22 3.42 6.18
C SER A 21 4.05 4.19 5.56
N ARG A 22 3.66 5.30 6.20
CA ARG A 22 2.56 6.16 5.71
C ARG A 22 2.84 6.77 4.33
N ASP A 23 4.10 7.06 4.03
CA ASP A 23 4.47 7.62 2.72
C ASP A 23 4.26 6.59 1.61
N LEU A 24 4.72 5.34 1.80
CA LEU A 24 4.46 4.27 0.83
C LEU A 24 2.95 4.06 0.64
N GLU A 25 2.17 4.07 1.73
CA GLU A 25 0.72 3.90 1.70
C GLU A 25 0.03 5.00 0.90
N ALA A 26 0.36 6.27 1.18
CA ALA A 26 -0.20 7.41 0.47
C ALA A 26 0.19 7.42 -1.01
N THR A 27 1.43 7.02 -1.33
CA THR A 27 1.89 6.89 -2.71
C THR A 27 1.12 5.79 -3.44
N CYS A 28 0.93 4.61 -2.84
CA CYS A 28 0.17 3.52 -3.47
C CYS A 28 -1.31 3.89 -3.69
N GLN A 29 -1.92 4.62 -2.74
CA GLN A 29 -3.27 5.17 -2.92
C GLN A 29 -3.36 6.14 -4.11
N SER A 30 -2.32 6.96 -4.32
CA SER A 30 -2.23 7.88 -5.46
C SER A 30 -2.11 7.12 -6.78
N VAL A 31 -1.29 6.06 -6.82
CA VAL A 31 -1.16 5.17 -7.98
C VAL A 31 -2.52 4.55 -8.34
N ALA A 32 -3.25 4.01 -7.36
CA ALA A 32 -4.56 3.42 -7.61
C ALA A 32 -5.59 4.43 -8.12
N LYS A 33 -5.68 5.62 -7.50
CA LYS A 33 -6.56 6.70 -7.96
C LYS A 33 -6.24 7.12 -9.40
N GLY A 34 -4.96 7.27 -9.72
CA GLY A 34 -4.50 7.57 -11.08
C GLY A 34 -4.86 6.47 -12.08
N PHE A 35 -4.63 5.21 -11.71
CA PHE A 35 -4.95 4.05 -12.55
C PHE A 35 -6.46 3.94 -12.86
N PHE A 36 -7.31 4.11 -11.86
CA PHE A 36 -8.77 4.09 -12.05
C PHE A 36 -9.32 5.41 -12.61
N MET A 37 -8.50 6.46 -12.72
CA MET A 37 -8.92 7.82 -13.10
C MET A 37 -10.06 8.35 -12.23
N MET A 38 -9.94 8.17 -10.91
CA MET A 38 -10.96 8.58 -9.94
C MET A 38 -10.37 9.53 -8.90
N ASP A 39 -11.05 10.65 -8.66
CA ASP A 39 -10.68 11.58 -7.58
C ASP A 39 -10.85 10.94 -6.19
N LYS A 40 -11.93 10.14 -6.05
CA LYS A 40 -12.29 9.43 -4.83
C LYS A 40 -12.37 7.94 -5.12
N LEU A 41 -11.43 7.19 -4.55
CA LEU A 41 -11.47 5.74 -4.49
C LEU A 41 -11.78 5.34 -3.05
N ALA A 42 -12.74 4.44 -2.82
CA ALA A 42 -13.00 3.96 -1.47
C ALA A 42 -11.86 3.01 -1.07
N ILE A 43 -11.10 3.38 -0.03
CA ILE A 43 -9.97 2.62 0.48
C ILE A 43 -10.39 1.95 1.78
N GLY A 44 -10.10 0.66 1.91
CA GLY A 44 -10.36 -0.12 3.11
C GLY A 44 -9.09 -0.30 3.94
N THR A 45 -8.76 -1.55 4.26
CA THR A 45 -7.53 -1.87 4.99
C THR A 45 -6.32 -1.58 4.10
N VAL A 46 -5.31 -0.91 4.68
CA VAL A 46 -4.04 -0.63 4.04
C VAL A 46 -2.93 -1.18 4.92
N GLN A 47 -1.95 -1.82 4.30
CA GLN A 47 -0.78 -2.34 4.97
C GLN A 47 0.44 -2.16 4.09
N SER A 48 1.47 -1.51 4.63
CA SER A 48 2.79 -1.41 4.03
C SER A 48 3.76 -2.45 4.57
N PHE A 49 4.82 -2.68 3.80
CA PHE A 49 5.88 -3.64 4.05
C PHE A 49 7.24 -3.04 3.64
N PRO A 50 7.72 -1.98 4.33
CA PRO A 50 8.97 -1.29 3.99
C PRO A 50 10.23 -2.15 4.08
N GLU A 51 10.16 -3.28 4.79
CA GLU A 51 11.25 -4.24 4.98
C GLU A 51 11.44 -5.23 3.82
N LEU A 52 10.43 -5.35 2.94
CA LEU A 52 10.53 -6.22 1.77
C LEU A 52 11.47 -5.62 0.71
N LYS A 53 11.94 -6.48 -0.20
CA LYS A 53 12.81 -6.10 -1.32
C LYS A 53 12.21 -6.67 -2.61
N PRO A 54 11.45 -5.87 -3.39
CA PRO A 54 11.15 -4.45 -3.20
C PRO A 54 10.19 -4.15 -2.03
N PRO A 55 10.24 -2.95 -1.41
CA PRO A 55 9.22 -2.52 -0.46
C PRO A 55 7.86 -2.41 -1.14
N GLY A 56 6.80 -2.68 -0.40
CA GLY A 56 5.46 -2.75 -0.99
C GLY A 56 4.32 -2.31 -0.09
N VAL A 57 3.15 -2.19 -0.70
CA VAL A 57 1.89 -1.87 -0.04
C VAL A 57 0.81 -2.76 -0.62
N ARG A 58 -0.06 -3.28 0.24
CA ARG A 58 -1.32 -3.91 -0.15
C ARG A 58 -2.47 -3.19 0.51
N MET A 59 -3.52 -2.92 -0.26
CA MET A 59 -4.76 -2.35 0.26
C MET A 59 -5.98 -3.01 -0.34
N THR A 60 -7.10 -2.98 0.37
CA THR A 60 -8.42 -3.27 -0.21
C THR A 60 -9.03 -1.99 -0.75
N TYR A 61 -9.81 -2.10 -1.83
CA TYR A 61 -10.48 -0.94 -2.41
C TYR A 61 -11.88 -1.28 -2.93
N SER A 62 -12.65 -0.23 -3.24
CA SER A 62 -13.86 -0.32 -4.05
C SER A 62 -13.98 0.92 -4.93
N THR A 63 -14.40 0.71 -6.18
CA THR A 63 -14.79 1.79 -7.09
C THR A 63 -16.22 2.27 -6.86
N ARG A 64 -16.99 1.58 -6.02
CA ARG A 64 -18.35 1.98 -5.64
C ARG A 64 -18.30 2.85 -4.39
N GLU A 65 -18.84 4.06 -4.49
CA GLU A 65 -18.98 4.95 -3.34
C GLU A 65 -19.85 4.30 -2.25
N GLY A 66 -19.53 4.58 -0.99
CA GLY A 66 -20.29 4.08 0.17
C GLY A 66 -20.08 2.60 0.52
N THR A 67 -19.20 1.88 -0.17
CA THR A 67 -18.83 0.50 0.19
C THR A 67 -18.18 0.47 1.58
N ALA A 68 -18.67 -0.37 2.49
CA ALA A 68 -18.06 -0.54 3.80
C ALA A 68 -16.72 -1.28 3.68
N PRO A 69 -15.69 -0.97 4.48
CA PRO A 69 -14.38 -1.63 4.40
C PRO A 69 -14.43 -3.16 4.51
N THR A 70 -15.37 -3.71 5.29
CA THR A 70 -15.55 -5.16 5.46
C THR A 70 -16.09 -5.87 4.22
N ASP A 71 -16.71 -5.11 3.30
CA ASP A 71 -17.30 -5.64 2.07
C ASP A 71 -16.34 -5.51 0.87
N MET A 72 -15.18 -4.87 1.08
CA MET A 72 -14.15 -4.72 0.05
C MET A 72 -13.37 -6.03 -0.10
N THR A 73 -13.48 -6.64 -1.27
CA THR A 73 -12.78 -7.91 -1.60
C THR A 73 -11.69 -7.73 -2.64
N ASP A 74 -11.75 -6.65 -3.43
CA ASP A 74 -10.71 -6.30 -4.39
C ASP A 74 -9.48 -5.73 -3.67
N THR A 75 -8.30 -6.10 -4.17
CA THR A 75 -7.02 -5.67 -3.63
C THR A 75 -6.23 -4.87 -4.65
N PHE A 76 -5.50 -3.88 -4.18
CA PHE A 76 -4.52 -3.14 -4.96
C PHE A 76 -3.18 -3.26 -4.27
N GLU A 77 -2.15 -3.60 -5.04
CA GLU A 77 -0.80 -3.82 -4.52
C GLU A 77 0.19 -2.94 -5.29
N CYS A 78 1.11 -2.29 -4.61
CA CYS A 78 2.21 -1.54 -5.22
C CYS A 78 3.55 -2.05 -4.70
N GLU A 79 4.55 -2.06 -5.57
CA GLU A 79 5.95 -2.28 -5.22
C GLU A 79 6.78 -1.10 -5.70
N PHE A 80 7.70 -0.65 -4.85
CA PHE A 80 8.56 0.49 -5.09
C PHE A 80 10.02 0.09 -5.07
N ASP A 81 10.88 0.86 -5.71
CA ASP A 81 12.32 0.59 -5.74
C ASP A 81 12.99 0.78 -4.36
N LYS A 82 12.45 1.68 -3.54
CA LYS A 82 12.95 2.03 -2.20
C LYS A 82 11.86 2.63 -1.32
N THR A 83 12.15 2.76 -0.03
CA THR A 83 11.20 3.24 0.99
C THR A 83 11.10 4.76 1.08
N ASP A 84 12.14 5.48 0.65
CA ASP A 84 12.22 6.94 0.73
C ASP A 84 11.87 7.62 -0.59
N LYS A 85 11.30 8.82 -0.53
CA LYS A 85 11.03 9.65 -1.70
C LYS A 85 12.32 10.06 -2.45
N PRO A 86 12.26 10.28 -3.78
CA PRO A 86 11.13 10.00 -4.66
C PRO A 86 11.00 8.49 -4.92
N HIS A 87 9.81 7.92 -4.74
CA HIS A 87 9.51 6.53 -5.00
C HIS A 87 9.34 6.29 -6.50
N HIS A 88 9.92 5.20 -6.99
CA HIS A 88 9.70 4.73 -8.35
C HIS A 88 8.89 3.44 -8.33
N LEU A 89 7.80 3.41 -9.09
CA LEU A 89 6.93 2.24 -9.19
C LEU A 89 7.65 1.13 -9.97
N VAL A 90 7.79 -0.05 -9.35
CA VAL A 90 8.38 -1.24 -9.96
C VAL A 90 7.30 -2.13 -10.56
N ARG A 91 6.20 -2.29 -9.82
CA ARG A 91 5.07 -3.14 -10.18
C ARG A 91 3.83 -2.66 -9.43
N PHE A 92 2.65 -2.87 -10.01
CA PHE A 92 1.42 -2.87 -9.23
C PHE A 92 0.49 -3.98 -9.69
N CYS A 93 -0.42 -4.41 -8.83
CA CYS A 93 -1.45 -5.39 -9.17
C CYS A 93 -2.83 -4.87 -8.78
N VAL A 94 -3.81 -5.21 -9.62
CA VAL A 94 -5.24 -5.01 -9.41
C VAL A 94 -5.87 -6.39 -9.32
N SER A 95 -6.21 -6.78 -8.09
CA SER A 95 -6.59 -8.13 -7.72
C SER A 95 -5.56 -9.14 -8.26
N SER A 96 -5.92 -10.01 -9.20
CA SER A 96 -5.01 -11.00 -9.78
C SER A 96 -4.18 -10.52 -10.98
N THR A 97 -4.40 -9.29 -11.46
CA THR A 97 -3.75 -8.76 -12.66
C THR A 97 -2.62 -7.82 -12.31
N CYS A 98 -1.40 -8.12 -12.75
CA CYS A 98 -0.23 -7.29 -12.47
C CYS A 98 0.26 -6.52 -13.70
N TYR A 99 0.90 -5.39 -13.43
CA TYR A 99 1.37 -4.41 -14.39
C TYR A 99 2.81 -4.06 -14.04
N SER A 100 3.70 -4.17 -15.02
CA SER A 100 5.15 -4.04 -14.85
C SER A 100 5.81 -3.62 -16.19
N PRO A 101 7.06 -3.14 -16.20
CA PRO A 101 7.71 -2.73 -17.44
C PRO A 101 8.03 -3.91 -18.39
N ASN A 102 8.03 -5.13 -17.84
CA ASN A 102 8.37 -6.37 -18.55
C ASN A 102 7.12 -7.18 -18.95
N GLU A 103 5.91 -6.61 -18.86
CA GLU A 103 4.70 -7.28 -19.34
C GLU A 103 4.79 -7.59 -20.84
N ALA A 104 4.48 -8.84 -21.21
CA ALA A 104 4.39 -9.26 -22.61
C ALA A 104 3.16 -8.68 -23.32
N ASP A 105 2.11 -8.40 -22.56
CA ASP A 105 0.89 -7.75 -23.04
C ASP A 105 1.14 -6.25 -23.20
N GLY A 106 1.02 -5.76 -24.43
CA GLY A 106 1.30 -4.36 -24.78
C GLY A 106 0.37 -3.37 -24.08
N ASP A 107 -0.88 -3.74 -23.83
CA ASP A 107 -1.83 -2.89 -23.11
C ASP A 107 -1.48 -2.82 -21.63
N ARG A 108 -1.20 -3.96 -20.98
CA ARG A 108 -0.74 -3.95 -19.58
C ARG A 108 0.55 -3.17 -19.41
N LYS A 109 1.50 -3.33 -20.32
CA LYS A 109 2.74 -2.54 -20.34
C LYS A 109 2.43 -1.05 -20.46
N ARG A 110 1.56 -0.65 -21.39
CA ARG A 110 1.15 0.76 -21.54
C ARG A 110 0.48 1.31 -20.28
N ARG A 111 -0.42 0.56 -19.66
CA ARG A 111 -1.08 0.96 -18.40
C ARG A 111 -0.09 1.14 -17.25
N PHE A 112 0.95 0.31 -17.20
CA PHE A 112 2.05 0.49 -16.26
C PHE A 112 2.77 1.83 -16.48
N GLU A 113 3.11 2.13 -17.73
CA GLU A 113 3.80 3.37 -18.08
C GLU A 113 2.94 4.61 -17.78
N GLU A 114 1.63 4.57 -18.04
CA GLU A 114 0.69 5.62 -17.67
C GLU A 114 0.74 5.89 -16.16
N ALA A 115 0.62 4.86 -15.33
CA ALA A 115 0.66 4.98 -13.87
C ALA A 115 2.02 5.51 -13.37
N ARG A 116 3.13 5.03 -13.93
CA ARG A 116 4.49 5.50 -13.60
C ARG A 116 4.65 6.99 -13.90
N ILE A 117 4.25 7.43 -15.09
CA ILE A 117 4.33 8.84 -15.50
C ILE A 117 3.49 9.74 -14.58
N LEU A 118 2.29 9.29 -14.19
CA LEU A 118 1.44 10.04 -13.27
C LEU A 118 2.09 10.16 -11.87
N LEU A 119 2.67 9.08 -11.35
CA LEU A 119 3.40 9.10 -10.09
C LEU A 119 4.58 10.07 -10.13
N GLU A 120 5.45 9.96 -11.15
CA GLU A 120 6.63 10.81 -11.32
C GLU A 120 6.27 12.31 -11.42
N ARG A 121 5.09 12.64 -11.93
CA ARG A 121 4.59 14.03 -11.95
C ARG A 121 4.14 14.50 -10.58
N SER A 122 3.58 13.61 -9.76
CA SER A 122 3.07 13.92 -8.42
C SER A 122 4.16 14.05 -7.36
N GLU A 123 5.34 13.47 -7.60
CA GLU A 123 6.48 13.52 -6.68
C GLU A 123 7.54 14.58 -7.03
N LYS A 124 7.29 15.40 -8.07
CA LYS A 124 8.05 16.61 -8.36
C LYS A 124 7.61 17.77 -7.46
#